data_AF-A0A2K0ULX2-F1
#
_entry.id   AF-A0A2K0ULX2-F1
#
_cell.length_a   1.000
_cell.length_b   1.000
_cell.length_c   1.000
_cell.angle_alpha   90.00
_cell.angle_beta   90.00
_cell.angle_gamma   90.00
#
_symmetry.space_group_name_H-M   'P 1'
#
loop_
_entity.id
_entity.type
_entity.pdbx_description
1 polymer ?
#
loop_
_entity_poly.entity_id
_entity_poly.type
_entity_poly.pdbx_seq_one_letter_code
_entity_poly.pdbx_strand_id
1 'polypeptide(L)'
;MIGNPLDLPTIIAAPSFVGLGVITSNVYIGETSEWYLNQNNFLRSVRNFIIDVRPTPANAQVCAIHWQVAQGTSLENIYFYMTKFKDDPKTMQQGIYMENGSGGFLSDLYFVGGKFGAYMGNQQFTASGLYFEEAETAI
;
A
#
# COMPACT_ATOMS: atom_id res chain seq x y z
N MET A 1 1.43 -9.85 9.29
CA MET A 1 2.64 -10.32 8.58
C MET A 1 3.84 -9.60 9.16
N ILE A 2 4.90 -10.32 9.51
CA ILE A 2 6.09 -9.73 10.17
C ILE A 2 7.33 -10.23 9.42
N GLY A 3 8.06 -9.31 8.81
CA GLY A 3 9.37 -9.59 8.22
C GLY A 3 10.50 -9.46 9.25
N ASN A 4 11.68 -9.95 8.88
CA ASN A 4 12.87 -9.84 9.72
C ASN A 4 13.32 -8.37 9.77
N PRO A 5 13.38 -7.71 10.95
CA PRO A 5 13.77 -6.31 11.05
C PRO A 5 15.27 -6.04 10.81
N LEU A 6 16.12 -7.07 10.88
CA LEU A 6 17.56 -6.94 10.67
C LEU A 6 17.99 -7.16 9.21
N ASP A 7 17.12 -7.79 8.43
CA ASP A 7 17.32 -8.09 7.02
C ASP A 7 15.95 -8.14 6.35
N LEU A 8 15.50 -7.00 5.83
CA LEU A 8 14.12 -6.82 5.38
C LEU A 8 13.83 -7.72 4.18
N PRO A 9 12.85 -8.63 4.26
CA PRO A 9 12.46 -9.42 3.11
C PRO A 9 11.77 -8.54 2.04
N THR A 10 12.11 -8.81 0.78
CA THR A 10 11.48 -8.14 -0.37
C THR A 10 10.36 -8.99 -0.96
N ILE A 11 9.18 -8.41 -1.09
CA ILE A 11 8.08 -8.94 -1.89
C ILE A 11 8.11 -8.23 -3.24
N ILE A 12 8.41 -8.98 -4.30
CA ILE A 12 8.52 -8.45 -5.66
C ILE A 12 7.27 -8.86 -6.44
N ALA A 13 6.52 -7.89 -6.95
CA ALA A 13 5.40 -8.16 -7.84
C ALA A 13 5.92 -8.66 -9.20
N ALA A 14 5.34 -9.76 -9.69
CA ALA A 14 5.68 -10.26 -11.02
C ALA A 14 5.24 -9.25 -12.11
N PRO A 15 5.93 -9.20 -13.27
CA PRO A 15 5.49 -8.37 -14.40
C PRO A 15 4.08 -8.70 -14.91
N SER A 16 3.60 -9.92 -14.64
CA SER A 16 2.24 -10.36 -14.96
C SER A 16 1.25 -10.23 -13.80
N PHE A 17 1.61 -9.50 -12.73
CA PHE A 17 0.75 -9.33 -11.57
C PHE A 17 -0.56 -8.64 -11.97
N VAL A 18 -1.68 -9.23 -11.54
CA VAL A 18 -3.02 -8.68 -11.68
C VAL A 18 -3.67 -8.75 -10.30
N GLY A 19 -4.08 -7.60 -9.79
CA GLY A 19 -4.69 -7.49 -8.48
C GLY A 19 -4.71 -6.06 -7.98
N LEU A 20 -5.55 -5.81 -6.97
CA LEU A 20 -5.70 -4.47 -6.39
C LEU A 20 -4.43 -4.06 -5.64
N GLY A 21 -3.86 -4.96 -4.83
CA GLY A 21 -2.58 -4.76 -4.15
C GLY A 21 -1.79 -6.04 -3.94
N VAL A 22 -0.46 -5.96 -3.91
CA VAL A 22 0.43 -7.12 -3.64
C VAL A 22 0.09 -7.77 -2.30
N ILE A 23 -0.20 -6.94 -1.29
CA ILE A 23 -0.86 -7.34 -0.06
C ILE A 23 -2.26 -6.71 -0.06
N THR A 24 -3.28 -7.50 0.29
CA THR A 24 -4.65 -7.03 0.42
C THR A 24 -5.22 -7.39 1.79
N SER A 25 -5.76 -6.40 2.50
CA SER A 25 -6.45 -6.59 3.79
C SER A 25 -7.92 -6.95 3.64
N ASN A 26 -8.52 -6.68 2.48
CA ASN A 26 -9.90 -7.01 2.16
C ASN A 26 -10.06 -7.32 0.67
N VAL A 27 -10.58 -8.50 0.33
CA VAL A 27 -10.70 -8.94 -1.07
C VAL A 27 -12.12 -8.73 -1.56
N TYR A 28 -12.25 -8.06 -2.70
CA TYR A 28 -13.51 -7.97 -3.43
C TYR A 28 -13.87 -9.34 -4.02
N ILE A 29 -15.10 -9.79 -3.74
CA ILE A 29 -15.70 -11.01 -4.28
C ILE A 29 -16.86 -10.70 -5.24
N GLY A 30 -17.13 -9.42 -5.47
CA GLY A 30 -18.12 -8.89 -6.41
C GLY A 30 -17.94 -7.36 -6.52
N GLU A 31 -18.86 -6.68 -7.19
CA GLU A 31 -18.77 -5.21 -7.38
C GLU A 31 -18.91 -4.42 -6.08
N THR A 32 -19.70 -4.93 -5.12
CA THR A 32 -20.02 -4.25 -3.85
C THR A 32 -19.82 -5.14 -2.62
N SER A 33 -19.22 -6.32 -2.82
CA SER A 33 -19.09 -7.34 -1.78
C SER A 33 -17.63 -7.70 -1.57
N GLU A 34 -17.27 -7.81 -0.29
CA GLU A 34 -15.90 -8.02 0.18
C GLU A 34 -15.87 -9.12 1.26
N TRP A 35 -14.69 -9.64 1.58
CA TRP A 35 -14.54 -10.62 2.66
C TRP A 35 -14.94 -10.10 4.04
N TYR A 36 -14.70 -8.81 4.30
CA TYR A 36 -15.00 -8.17 5.57
C TYR A 36 -15.74 -6.86 5.34
N LEU A 37 -16.58 -6.45 6.30
CA LEU A 37 -17.05 -5.07 6.35
C LEU A 37 -15.88 -4.18 6.76
N ASN A 38 -15.61 -3.13 5.99
CA ASN A 38 -14.41 -2.30 6.17
C ASN A 38 -14.32 -1.65 7.56
N GLN A 39 -15.44 -1.20 8.17
CA GLN A 39 -15.45 -0.66 9.54
C GLN A 39 -15.24 -1.72 10.62
N ASN A 40 -15.31 -3.01 10.27
CA ASN A 40 -15.12 -4.14 11.19
C ASN A 40 -13.86 -4.96 10.87
N ASN A 41 -13.00 -4.48 9.96
CA ASN A 41 -11.79 -5.19 9.56
C ASN A 41 -10.62 -4.87 10.50
N PHE A 42 -10.74 -5.34 11.75
CA PHE A 42 -9.83 -5.05 12.87
C PHE A 42 -8.57 -5.95 12.88
N LEU A 43 -7.62 -5.62 13.76
CA LEU A 43 -6.55 -6.52 14.24
C LEU A 43 -5.61 -7.07 13.15
N ARG A 44 -5.05 -6.18 12.33
CA ARG A 44 -4.08 -6.51 11.28
C ARG A 44 -2.81 -5.70 11.42
N SER A 45 -1.66 -6.33 11.23
CA SER A 45 -0.38 -5.63 11.20
C SER A 45 0.48 -6.15 10.05
N VAL A 46 1.14 -5.25 9.33
CA VAL A 46 2.21 -5.56 8.39
C VAL A 46 3.41 -4.71 8.75
N ARG A 47 4.56 -5.36 8.94
CA ARG A 47 5.79 -4.63 9.31
C ARG A 47 7.07 -5.29 8.84
N ASN A 48 8.09 -4.47 8.63
CA ASN A 48 9.45 -4.85 8.22
C ASN A 48 9.49 -5.50 6.82
N PHE A 49 9.06 -4.79 5.79
CA PHE A 49 9.09 -5.30 4.41
C PHE A 49 9.61 -4.26 3.43
N ILE A 50 10.24 -4.75 2.37
CA ILE A 50 10.37 -4.01 1.11
C ILE A 50 9.30 -4.58 0.16
N ILE A 51 8.51 -3.72 -0.46
CA ILE A 51 7.52 -4.11 -1.47
C ILE A 51 7.88 -3.39 -2.76
N ASP A 52 8.20 -4.18 -3.79
CA ASP A 52 8.64 -3.68 -5.08
C ASP A 52 7.60 -4.01 -6.16
N VAL A 53 6.95 -2.97 -6.64
CA VAL A 53 5.96 -3.05 -7.73
C VAL A 53 6.51 -2.50 -9.05
N ARG A 54 7.76 -2.02 -9.10
CA ARG A 54 8.38 -1.55 -10.35
C ARG A 54 8.27 -2.52 -11.53
N PRO A 55 8.34 -3.86 -11.35
CA PRO A 55 8.24 -4.78 -12.48
C PRO A 55 6.84 -4.85 -13.11
N THR A 56 5.78 -4.41 -12.42
CA THR A 56 4.42 -4.44 -12.99
C THR A 56 4.27 -3.43 -14.11
N PRO A 57 3.28 -3.59 -15.01
CA PRO A 57 3.02 -2.59 -16.03
C PRO A 57 2.66 -1.26 -15.37
N ALA A 58 3.36 -0.19 -15.76
CA ALA A 58 3.23 1.11 -15.11
C ALA A 58 1.80 1.64 -15.14
N ASN A 59 1.02 1.33 -16.18
CA ASN A 59 -0.36 1.77 -16.37
C ASN A 59 -1.43 0.88 -15.69
N ALA A 60 -1.06 -0.22 -15.02
CA ALA A 60 -2.00 -1.24 -14.53
C ALA A 60 -2.67 -0.90 -13.17
N GLN A 61 -2.51 0.32 -12.64
CA GLN A 61 -3.06 0.76 -11.35
C GLN A 61 -2.77 -0.19 -10.18
N VAL A 62 -1.62 -0.85 -10.18
CA VAL A 62 -1.21 -1.77 -9.10
C VAL A 62 -0.76 -0.96 -7.89
N CYS A 63 -1.26 -1.32 -6.69
CA CYS A 63 -0.68 -0.84 -5.45
C CYS A 63 0.18 -1.89 -4.76
N ALA A 64 1.09 -1.46 -3.88
CA ALA A 64 1.84 -2.36 -3.04
C ALA A 64 0.96 -2.93 -1.91
N ILE A 65 0.17 -2.09 -1.22
CA ILE A 65 -0.77 -2.55 -0.18
C ILE A 65 -2.16 -1.94 -0.40
N HIS A 66 -3.15 -2.80 -0.62
CA HIS A 66 -4.56 -2.46 -0.46
C HIS A 66 -4.91 -2.57 1.03
N TRP A 67 -5.06 -1.41 1.69
CA TRP A 67 -5.16 -1.30 3.15
C TRP A 67 -6.53 -0.80 3.63
N GLN A 68 -7.58 -1.48 3.22
CA GLN A 68 -8.94 -1.19 3.67
C GLN A 68 -9.21 -1.86 5.02
N VAL A 69 -9.11 -1.08 6.10
CA VAL A 69 -9.06 -1.59 7.49
C VAL A 69 -9.79 -0.70 8.50
N ALA A 70 -9.99 -1.24 9.72
CA ALA A 70 -10.53 -0.55 10.89
C ALA A 70 -9.49 -0.39 12.02
N GLN A 71 -9.92 -0.12 13.27
CA GLN A 71 -9.03 0.09 14.41
C GLN A 71 -8.22 -1.16 14.80
N GLY A 72 -7.18 -0.95 15.61
CA GLY A 72 -6.26 -2.01 16.04
C GLY A 72 -5.38 -2.52 14.90
N THR A 73 -5.09 -1.66 13.93
CA THR A 73 -4.33 -2.00 12.72
C THR A 73 -3.12 -1.10 12.55
N SER A 74 -2.03 -1.65 12.00
CA SER A 74 -0.80 -0.92 11.76
C SER A 74 -0.05 -1.32 10.48
N LEU A 75 0.56 -0.32 9.84
CA LEU A 75 1.66 -0.50 8.90
C LEU A 75 2.89 0.19 9.49
N GLU A 76 3.99 -0.55 9.64
CA GLU A 76 5.19 -0.06 10.33
C GLU A 76 6.46 -0.51 9.61
N ASN A 77 7.43 0.40 9.40
CA ASN A 77 8.74 0.07 8.81
C ASN A 77 8.63 -0.66 7.46
N ILE A 78 8.05 0.02 6.45
CA ILE A 78 7.84 -0.54 5.11
C ILE A 78 8.41 0.40 4.05
N TYR A 79 9.14 -0.19 3.10
CA TYR A 79 9.67 0.50 1.93
C TYR A 79 8.87 0.12 0.69
N PHE A 80 8.35 1.11 0.00
CA PHE A 80 7.55 0.98 -1.20
C PHE A 80 8.37 1.46 -2.40
N TYR A 81 8.70 0.55 -3.32
CA TYR A 81 9.37 0.87 -4.57
C TYR A 81 8.41 0.79 -5.75
N MET A 82 8.22 1.93 -6.39
CA MET A 82 7.39 2.11 -7.56
C MET A 82 8.20 2.79 -8.67
N THR A 83 7.72 2.70 -9.91
CA THR A 83 8.29 3.42 -11.04
C THR A 83 8.13 4.91 -10.80
N LYS A 84 9.25 5.63 -10.79
CA LYS A 84 9.30 7.06 -10.51
C LYS A 84 8.59 7.83 -11.61
N PHE A 85 7.78 8.82 -11.24
CA PHE A 85 7.00 9.58 -12.22
C PHE A 85 7.88 10.31 -13.25
N LYS A 86 9.06 10.77 -12.83
CA LYS A 86 10.05 11.39 -13.74
C LYS A 86 10.57 10.43 -14.82
N ASP A 87 10.60 9.13 -14.52
CA ASP A 87 11.15 8.09 -15.41
C ASP A 87 10.04 7.56 -16.34
N ASP A 88 8.80 7.46 -15.85
CA ASP A 88 7.61 7.14 -16.64
C ASP A 88 6.38 7.94 -16.17
N PRO A 89 6.02 9.05 -16.85
CA PRO A 89 4.85 9.86 -16.51
C PRO A 89 3.50 9.16 -16.70
N LYS A 90 3.47 7.95 -17.28
CA LYS A 90 2.26 7.12 -17.40
C LYS A 90 2.06 6.18 -16.22
N THR A 91 2.98 6.19 -15.25
CA THR A 91 2.83 5.37 -14.04
C THR A 91 1.52 5.68 -13.35
N MET A 92 0.85 4.61 -12.94
CA MET A 92 -0.37 4.58 -12.15
C MET A 92 -0.18 3.76 -10.88
N GLN A 93 1.07 3.36 -10.58
CA GLN A 93 1.41 2.57 -9.41
C GLN A 93 1.24 3.39 -8.12
N GLN A 94 0.89 2.71 -7.04
CA GLN A 94 0.62 3.34 -5.74
C GLN A 94 1.28 2.58 -4.59
N GLY A 95 1.71 3.27 -3.54
CA GLY A 95 2.26 2.60 -2.36
C GLY A 95 1.14 1.97 -1.54
N ILE A 96 0.25 2.83 -1.05
CA ILE A 96 -0.98 2.42 -0.36
C ILE A 96 -2.19 2.83 -1.18
N TYR A 97 -3.13 1.91 -1.33
CA TYR A 97 -4.49 2.21 -1.76
C TYR A 97 -5.46 1.90 -0.61
N MET A 98 -6.19 2.92 -0.17
CA MET A 98 -7.22 2.83 0.85
C MET A 98 -8.39 3.71 0.41
N GLU A 99 -9.52 3.10 0.08
CA GLU A 99 -10.68 3.81 -0.45
C GLU A 99 -11.73 4.14 0.61
N ASN A 100 -11.76 3.38 1.70
CA ASN A 100 -12.60 3.62 2.87
C ASN A 100 -12.07 2.87 4.11
N GLY A 101 -12.80 2.98 5.23
CA GLY A 101 -12.53 2.27 6.49
C GLY A 101 -12.70 3.15 7.72
N SER A 102 -12.29 2.66 8.89
CA SER A 102 -12.31 3.40 10.17
C SER A 102 -11.03 3.16 10.94
N GLY A 103 -9.97 3.71 10.37
CA GLY A 103 -8.60 3.25 10.52
C GLY A 103 -7.89 3.66 11.80
N GLY A 104 -6.62 3.25 11.80
CA GLY A 104 -5.71 3.18 12.93
C GLY A 104 -4.42 3.97 12.70
N PHE A 105 -3.27 3.29 12.71
CA PHE A 105 -1.96 3.94 12.80
C PHE A 105 -0.97 3.54 11.69
N LEU A 106 -0.22 4.49 11.14
CA LEU A 106 0.88 4.27 10.20
C LEU A 106 2.18 4.88 10.75
N SER A 107 3.30 4.16 10.69
CA SER A 107 4.61 4.67 11.12
C SER A 107 5.74 4.23 10.20
N ASP A 108 6.72 5.11 10.01
CA ASP A 108 8.02 4.76 9.40
C ASP A 108 7.88 4.12 8.03
N LEU A 109 7.18 4.81 7.13
CA LEU A 109 6.89 4.34 5.77
C LEU A 109 7.67 5.17 4.75
N TYR A 110 8.36 4.48 3.84
CA TYR A 110 9.22 5.10 2.83
C TYR A 110 8.67 4.81 1.44
N PHE A 111 8.28 5.84 0.71
CA PHE A 111 7.69 5.75 -0.61
C PHE A 111 8.64 6.31 -1.66
N VAL A 112 9.04 5.47 -2.62
CA VAL A 112 9.91 5.88 -3.74
C VAL A 112 9.16 5.66 -5.05
N GLY A 113 8.90 6.76 -5.76
CA GLY A 113 8.21 6.76 -7.04
C GLY A 113 6.68 6.67 -6.95
N GLY A 114 6.06 6.29 -8.06
CA GLY A 114 4.61 6.09 -8.16
C GLY A 114 3.84 7.33 -8.58
N LYS A 115 2.57 7.10 -8.95
CA LYS A 115 1.59 8.17 -9.14
C LYS A 115 1.19 8.77 -7.80
N PHE A 116 0.84 7.88 -6.86
CA PHE A 116 0.52 8.22 -5.49
C PHE A 116 1.47 7.49 -4.55
N GLY A 117 2.07 8.20 -3.60
CA GLY A 117 2.70 7.54 -2.46
C GLY A 117 1.65 6.76 -1.66
N ALA A 118 0.61 7.47 -1.21
CA ALA A 118 -0.53 6.86 -0.54
C ALA A 118 -1.85 7.52 -0.95
N TYR A 119 -2.79 6.75 -1.51
CA TYR A 119 -4.18 7.19 -1.69
C TYR A 119 -4.97 6.84 -0.42
N MET A 120 -5.43 7.86 0.31
CA MET A 120 -5.94 7.73 1.69
C MET A 120 -7.39 8.21 1.83
N GLY A 121 -8.34 7.32 1.60
CA GLY A 121 -9.77 7.48 1.89
C GLY A 121 -10.15 6.71 3.16
N ASN A 122 -10.43 7.42 4.25
CA ASN A 122 -10.84 6.81 5.52
C ASN A 122 -11.57 7.83 6.42
N GLN A 123 -12.33 7.37 7.42
CA GLN A 123 -12.95 8.27 8.41
C GLN A 123 -11.89 9.03 9.23
N GLN A 124 -10.88 8.31 9.72
CA GLN A 124 -9.75 8.89 10.45
C GLN A 124 -8.54 7.95 10.40
N PHE A 125 -7.34 8.53 10.45
CA PHE A 125 -6.08 7.80 10.61
C PHE A 125 -5.08 8.68 11.36
N THR A 126 -4.16 8.08 12.09
CA THR A 126 -2.96 8.76 12.59
C THR A 126 -1.75 8.24 11.83
N ALA A 127 -0.96 9.14 11.26
CA ALA A 127 0.25 8.77 10.54
C ALA A 127 1.43 9.62 11.00
N SER A 128 2.60 8.99 11.18
CA SER A 128 3.85 9.65 11.52
C SER A 128 5.02 9.00 10.78
N GLY A 129 6.12 9.72 10.59
CA GLY A 129 7.30 9.16 9.93
C GLY A 129 7.05 8.68 8.49
N LEU A 130 6.28 9.45 7.70
CA LEU A 130 6.09 9.15 6.28
C LEU A 130 7.10 9.93 5.43
N TYR A 131 7.84 9.23 4.58
CA TYR A 131 8.87 9.80 3.72
C TYR A 131 8.53 9.52 2.26
N PHE A 132 8.49 10.57 1.43
CA PHE A 132 8.13 10.46 0.01
C PHE A 132 9.25 11.00 -0.86
N GLU A 133 9.70 10.20 -1.82
CA GLU A 133 10.73 10.54 -2.80
C GLU A 133 10.19 10.29 -4.22
N GLU A 134 10.16 11.32 -5.05
CA GLU A 134 9.91 11.22 -6.51
C GLU A 134 8.57 10.58 -6.93
N ALA A 135 7.55 10.65 -6.06
CA ALA A 135 6.15 10.44 -6.43
C ALA A 135 5.61 11.64 -7.23
N GLU A 136 4.63 11.44 -8.11
CA GLU A 136 3.88 12.56 -8.73
C GLU A 136 3.11 13.33 -7.65
N THR A 137 2.37 12.59 -6.84
CA THR A 137 1.62 13.09 -5.69
C THR A 137 1.98 12.25 -4.46
N ALA A 138 2.38 12.90 -3.36
CA ALA A 138 2.76 12.19 -2.14
C ALA A 138 1.56 11.51 -1.47
N ILE A 139 0.48 12.27 -1.21
CA ILE A 139 -0.78 11.81 -0.60
C ILE A 139 -1.94 12.43 -1.37
#